data_AF-A0A6A2YTK2-F1
#
_entry.id   AF-A0A6A2YTK2-F1
#
_cell.length_a   1.000
_cell.length_b   1.000
_cell.length_c   1.000
_cell.angle_alpha   90.00
_cell.angle_beta   90.00
_cell.angle_gamma   90.00
#
_symmetry.space_group_name_H-M   'P 1'
#
loop_
_entity.id
_entity.type
_entity.pdbx_description
1 polymer ?
#
loop_
_entity_poly.entity_id
_entity_poly.type
_entity_poly.pdbx_seq_one_letter_code
_entity_poly.pdbx_strand_id
1 'polypeptide(L)'
;MGDYKFHKIKDAIRPINCNNQKVNIIAVIADLSPPQRTRGTDCICKLKIIDESYEFRIPVHLFAQRIDDFPLASSVGDIIHLSRVKMEIHDGDAYAVFNKRFSSFALYDGKDGENFHPYKVSVRFHAREHGVKIIAGLRKWLASSEVIDEPDFLLLREITQVGGVNLACKVLHICKTTSGEWMVFLWDGTDAPPISINKSLEDEMHYPLPLNFEPLPSSRDVLSTFPTAGTILRMRLDVNCITDILQLLKIGQWVKLFMYYAKCMKDYVWCVHICFKDPRYAK
;
A
#
# COMPACT_ATOMS: atom_id res chain seq x y z
N MET A 1 2.45 0.70 -38.06
CA MET A 1 2.34 0.32 -36.64
C MET A 1 3.73 0.44 -36.04
N GLY A 2 3.97 1.36 -35.12
CA GLY A 2 5.31 1.53 -34.53
C GLY A 2 5.67 0.32 -33.65
N ASP A 3 6.92 -0.11 -33.72
CA ASP A 3 7.45 -1.21 -32.90
C ASP A 3 7.18 -0.98 -31.41
N TYR A 4 6.33 -1.82 -30.83
CA TYR A 4 6.02 -1.80 -29.41
C TYR A 4 7.17 -2.45 -28.65
N LYS A 5 8.16 -1.64 -28.25
CA LYS A 5 9.38 -2.10 -27.57
C LYS A 5 9.27 -1.98 -26.06
N PHE A 6 9.65 -3.04 -25.37
CA PHE A 6 9.90 -3.06 -23.92
C PHE A 6 11.32 -2.62 -23.61
N HIS A 7 11.47 -1.84 -22.54
CA HIS A 7 12.76 -1.33 -22.10
C HIS A 7 13.09 -1.95 -20.75
N LYS A 8 14.30 -2.49 -20.62
CA LYS A 8 14.89 -2.73 -19.30
C LYS A 8 15.07 -1.40 -18.58
N ILE A 9 15.03 -1.41 -17.27
CA ILE A 9 15.11 -0.20 -16.44
C ILE A 9 16.38 0.59 -16.76
N LYS A 10 17.54 -0.07 -16.82
CA LYS A 10 18.82 0.57 -17.19
C LYS A 10 18.78 1.29 -18.55
N ASP A 11 18.03 0.73 -19.51
CA ASP A 11 17.91 1.27 -20.87
C ASP A 11 16.80 2.32 -20.98
N ALA A 12 15.88 2.37 -20.02
CA ALA A 12 14.88 3.43 -19.91
C ALA A 12 15.46 4.72 -19.28
N ILE A 13 16.51 4.60 -18.45
CA ILE A 13 17.18 5.75 -17.83
C ILE A 13 18.15 6.45 -18.79
N ARG A 14 18.91 5.67 -19.58
CA ARG A 14 19.93 6.18 -20.51
C ARG A 14 19.45 7.25 -21.51
N PRO A 15 18.22 7.20 -22.07
CA PRO A 15 17.74 8.16 -23.04
C PRO A 15 17.11 9.43 -22.45
N ILE A 16 17.07 9.61 -21.11
CA ILE A 16 16.25 10.70 -20.52
C ILE A 16 16.67 12.10 -21.00
N ASN A 17 17.90 12.27 -21.50
CA ASN A 17 18.38 13.51 -22.09
C ASN A 17 17.77 13.86 -23.47
N CYS A 18 16.92 12.99 -24.04
CA CYS A 18 16.35 13.16 -25.38
C CYS A 18 14.82 12.96 -25.40
N ASN A 19 14.06 14.07 -25.48
CA ASN A 19 12.70 14.14 -26.05
C ASN A 19 11.53 13.40 -25.35
N ASN A 20 11.23 13.72 -24.09
CA ASN A 20 9.88 13.49 -23.50
C ASN A 20 9.37 12.04 -23.72
N GLN A 21 10.30 11.08 -23.71
CA GLN A 21 10.09 9.76 -24.30
C GLN A 21 9.16 8.94 -23.41
N LYS A 22 8.17 8.31 -24.04
CA LYS A 22 7.27 7.37 -23.38
C LYS A 22 7.80 5.96 -23.59
N VAL A 23 8.00 5.23 -22.51
CA VAL A 23 8.56 3.87 -22.53
C VAL A 23 7.54 2.86 -22.02
N ASN A 24 7.74 1.60 -22.41
CA ASN A 24 7.01 0.47 -21.83
C ASN A 24 7.97 -0.33 -20.97
N ILE A 25 7.58 -0.60 -19.73
CA ILE A 25 8.39 -1.28 -18.72
C ILE A 25 7.56 -2.44 -18.17
N ILE A 26 8.19 -3.61 -18.02
CA ILE A 26 7.66 -4.71 -17.20
C ILE A 26 8.70 -4.95 -16.12
N ALA A 27 8.27 -4.90 -14.87
CA ALA A 27 9.18 -4.93 -13.73
C ALA A 27 8.46 -5.48 -12.49
N VAL A 28 9.24 -5.92 -11.51
CA VAL A 28 8.75 -6.37 -10.22
C VAL A 28 8.52 -5.17 -9.30
N ILE A 29 7.42 -5.16 -8.55
CA ILE A 29 7.15 -4.16 -7.52
C ILE A 29 7.95 -4.50 -6.27
N ALA A 30 8.89 -3.64 -5.90
CA ALA A 30 9.73 -3.79 -4.72
C ALA A 30 9.19 -3.05 -3.50
N ASP A 31 8.40 -2.00 -3.70
CA ASP A 31 7.84 -1.17 -2.64
C ASP A 31 6.56 -0.49 -3.13
N LEU A 32 5.58 -0.29 -2.25
CA LEU A 32 4.31 0.34 -2.55
C LEU A 32 3.91 1.28 -1.42
N SER A 33 3.80 2.58 -1.73
CA SER A 33 3.24 3.55 -0.81
C SER A 33 1.71 3.56 -0.90
N PRO A 34 1.01 3.77 0.23
CA PRO A 34 -0.43 3.95 0.18
C PRO A 34 -0.78 5.25 -0.56
N PRO A 35 -1.94 5.34 -1.26
CA PRO A 35 -2.30 6.52 -2.05
C PRO A 35 -2.54 7.78 -1.20
N GLN A 36 -1.78 8.84 -1.45
CA GLN A 36 -1.84 10.11 -0.73
C GLN A 36 -2.66 11.14 -1.50
N ARG A 37 -3.47 11.95 -0.81
CA ARG A 37 -4.14 13.09 -1.45
C ARG A 37 -3.12 14.18 -1.78
N THR A 38 -3.11 14.68 -3.01
CA THR A 38 -2.26 15.82 -3.37
C THR A 38 -2.91 17.14 -2.97
N ARG A 39 -2.22 18.27 -3.14
CA ARG A 39 -2.82 19.62 -2.97
C ARG A 39 -3.88 19.94 -4.02
N GLY A 40 -3.89 19.21 -5.14
CA GLY A 40 -4.87 19.35 -6.20
C GLY A 40 -6.10 18.47 -5.97
N THR A 41 -6.78 18.13 -7.06
CA THR A 41 -7.95 17.24 -7.06
C THR A 41 -7.60 15.75 -7.08
N ASP A 42 -6.32 15.44 -7.30
CA ASP A 42 -5.88 14.09 -7.59
C ASP A 42 -5.16 13.48 -6.37
N CYS A 43 -5.13 12.15 -6.30
CA CYS A 43 -4.29 11.39 -5.40
C CYS A 43 -3.00 10.98 -6.11
N ILE A 44 -1.96 10.67 -5.33
CA ILE A 44 -0.70 10.13 -5.79
C ILE A 44 -0.41 8.80 -5.08
N CYS A 45 -0.05 7.77 -5.86
CA CYS A 45 0.56 6.56 -5.34
C CYS A 45 1.99 6.49 -5.85
N LYS A 46 2.94 6.15 -4.98
CA LYS A 46 4.33 5.92 -5.35
C LYS A 46 4.63 4.44 -5.20
N LEU A 47 5.25 3.84 -6.20
CA LEU A 47 5.76 2.47 -6.12
C LEU A 47 7.20 2.45 -6.58
N LYS A 48 8.01 1.51 -6.09
CA LYS A 48 9.36 1.28 -6.61
C LYS A 48 9.37 0.00 -7.41
N ILE A 49 9.99 0.05 -8.58
CA ILE A 49 10.12 -1.12 -9.46
C ILE A 49 11.57 -1.49 -9.69
N ILE A 50 11.78 -2.79 -9.91
CA ILE A 50 13.07 -3.41 -10.20
C ILE A 50 12.94 -4.43 -11.33
N ASP A 51 14.02 -4.66 -12.05
CA ASP A 51 14.16 -5.74 -13.03
C ASP A 51 15.51 -6.43 -12.83
N GLU A 52 15.90 -7.32 -13.75
CA GLU A 52 17.16 -8.06 -13.64
C GLU A 52 18.42 -7.17 -13.68
N SER A 53 18.27 -5.85 -13.89
CA SER A 53 19.36 -4.87 -13.83
C SER A 53 19.69 -4.42 -12.40
N TYR A 54 19.07 -4.99 -11.36
CA TYR A 54 19.26 -4.90 -9.88
C TYR A 54 19.71 -3.55 -9.26
N GLU A 55 20.79 -2.94 -9.75
CA GLU A 55 21.34 -1.65 -9.34
C GLU A 55 20.36 -0.48 -9.56
N PHE A 56 19.37 -0.65 -10.44
CA PHE A 56 18.44 0.41 -10.81
C PHE A 56 17.06 0.18 -10.19
N ARG A 57 16.82 0.75 -9.02
CA ARG A 57 15.47 0.87 -8.44
C ARG A 57 14.86 2.19 -8.88
N ILE A 58 13.77 2.14 -9.65
CA ILE A 58 13.12 3.36 -10.14
C ILE A 58 11.82 3.63 -9.36
N PRO A 59 11.65 4.84 -8.79
CA PRO A 59 10.36 5.31 -8.32
C PRO A 59 9.40 5.54 -9.49
N VAL A 60 8.14 5.14 -9.33
CA VAL A 60 7.04 5.42 -10.24
C VAL A 60 6.01 6.26 -9.51
N HIS A 61 5.70 7.42 -10.05
CA HIS A 61 4.68 8.33 -9.55
C HIS A 61 3.41 8.16 -10.37
N LEU A 62 2.33 7.77 -9.71
CA LEU A 62 1.03 7.56 -10.34
C LEU A 62 0.05 8.59 -9.81
N PHE A 63 -0.62 9.28 -10.73
CA PHE A 63 -1.64 10.26 -10.39
C PHE A 63 -3.00 9.78 -10.89
N ALA A 64 -3.97 9.73 -9.99
CA ALA A 64 -5.34 9.36 -10.32
C ALA A 64 -6.34 10.05 -9.40
N GLN A 65 -7.59 10.17 -9.84
CA GLN A 65 -8.65 10.83 -9.08
C GLN A 65 -9.35 9.89 -8.11
N ARG A 66 -9.37 8.60 -8.44
CA ARG A 66 -10.00 7.52 -7.67
C ARG A 66 -8.95 6.47 -7.35
N ILE A 67 -9.08 5.79 -6.22
CA ILE A 67 -8.10 4.74 -5.88
C ILE A 67 -8.23 3.51 -6.76
N ASP A 68 -9.43 3.23 -7.28
CA ASP A 68 -9.68 2.13 -8.22
C ASP A 68 -8.76 2.17 -9.43
N ASP A 69 -8.39 3.40 -9.84
CA ASP A 69 -7.51 3.69 -10.97
C ASP A 69 -6.03 3.43 -10.67
N PHE A 70 -5.62 3.17 -9.42
CA PHE A 70 -4.23 2.83 -9.07
C PHE A 70 -3.93 1.33 -9.24
N PRO A 71 -2.70 0.97 -9.63
CA PRO A 71 -2.20 -0.39 -9.62
C PRO A 71 -1.86 -0.82 -8.18
N LEU A 72 -2.89 -0.96 -7.35
CA LEU A 72 -2.75 -1.55 -6.03
C LEU A 72 -2.45 -3.04 -6.19
N ALA A 73 -1.19 -3.38 -6.03
CA ALA A 73 -0.73 -4.77 -6.07
C ALA A 73 -1.21 -5.53 -4.84
N SER A 74 -1.40 -6.84 -5.00
CA SER A 74 -1.79 -7.72 -3.89
C SER A 74 -0.59 -8.00 -2.97
N SER A 75 0.61 -7.99 -3.54
CA SER A 75 1.87 -8.22 -2.82
C SER A 75 3.03 -7.43 -3.42
N VAL A 76 3.98 -7.06 -2.57
CA VAL A 76 5.36 -6.80 -3.01
C VAL A 76 5.91 -8.09 -3.64
N GLY A 77 6.63 -7.97 -4.75
CA GLY A 77 7.02 -9.10 -5.59
C GLY A 77 6.10 -9.32 -6.79
N ASP A 78 4.88 -8.76 -6.79
CA ASP A 78 4.02 -8.79 -7.97
C ASP A 78 4.66 -8.04 -9.15
N ILE A 79 4.31 -8.44 -10.37
CA ILE A 79 4.85 -7.85 -11.59
C ILE A 79 3.88 -6.80 -12.13
N ILE A 80 4.41 -5.62 -12.44
CA ILE A 80 3.67 -4.55 -13.10
C ILE A 80 4.16 -4.35 -14.54
N HIS A 81 3.22 -4.34 -15.48
CA HIS A 81 3.43 -3.90 -16.85
C HIS A 81 2.92 -2.48 -16.99
N LEU A 82 3.83 -1.53 -17.15
CA LEU A 82 3.56 -0.12 -17.41
C LEU A 82 3.73 0.19 -18.90
N SER A 83 2.67 0.69 -19.53
CA SER A 83 2.71 1.14 -20.93
C SER A 83 2.77 2.66 -21.01
N ARG A 84 3.64 3.17 -21.88
CA ARG A 84 3.77 4.59 -22.22
C ARG A 84 3.91 5.49 -20.97
N VAL A 85 4.69 5.06 -19.99
CA VAL A 85 5.08 5.93 -18.87
C VAL A 85 6.14 6.91 -19.33
N LYS A 86 6.09 8.13 -18.80
CA LYS A 86 7.07 9.16 -19.12
C LYS A 86 8.24 9.03 -18.14
N MET A 87 9.48 9.03 -18.63
CA MET A 87 10.66 9.11 -17.76
C MET A 87 11.00 10.58 -17.49
N GLU A 88 11.32 10.92 -16.25
CA GLU A 88 11.72 12.25 -15.80
C GLU A 88 12.94 12.16 -14.88
N ILE A 89 13.72 13.24 -14.80
CA ILE A 89 14.81 13.41 -13.82
C ILE A 89 14.48 14.64 -12.98
N HIS A 90 14.64 14.51 -11.68
CA HIS A 90 14.59 15.62 -10.73
C HIS A 90 15.74 15.47 -9.74
N ASP A 91 16.51 16.53 -9.55
CA ASP A 91 17.69 16.56 -8.67
C ASP A 91 18.71 15.42 -8.91
N GLY A 92 18.80 14.94 -10.16
CA GLY A 92 19.70 13.86 -10.56
C GLY A 92 19.09 12.46 -10.49
N ASP A 93 17.93 12.31 -9.86
CA ASP A 93 17.24 11.03 -9.71
C ASP A 93 16.19 10.81 -10.81
N ALA A 94 16.26 9.64 -11.46
CA ALA A 94 15.30 9.24 -12.49
C ALA A 94 14.05 8.60 -11.89
N TYR A 95 12.87 9.00 -12.35
CA TYR A 95 11.59 8.41 -11.97
C TYR A 95 10.66 8.28 -13.19
N ALA A 96 9.71 7.35 -13.11
CA ALA A 96 8.67 7.19 -14.11
C ALA A 96 7.37 7.89 -13.66
N VAL A 97 6.67 8.52 -14.59
CA VAL A 97 5.37 9.17 -14.36
C VAL A 97 4.30 8.42 -15.15
N PHE A 98 3.33 7.90 -14.42
CA PHE A 98 2.11 7.33 -14.98
C PHE A 98 1.05 8.41 -15.13
N ASN A 99 0.52 8.54 -16.35
CA ASN A 99 -0.55 9.48 -16.63
C ASN A 99 -1.72 8.77 -17.32
N LYS A 100 -2.88 8.67 -16.64
CA LYS A 100 -4.07 7.99 -17.14
C LYS A 100 -4.54 8.44 -18.55
N ARG A 101 -4.18 9.65 -18.97
CA ARG A 101 -4.53 10.18 -20.30
C ARG A 101 -3.84 9.43 -21.43
N PHE A 102 -2.74 8.73 -21.19
CA PHE A 102 -2.03 8.01 -22.26
C PHE A 102 -1.26 6.75 -21.80
N SER A 103 -1.05 6.56 -20.50
CA SER A 103 -0.44 5.38 -19.91
C SER A 103 -1.52 4.35 -19.54
N SER A 104 -1.12 3.08 -19.50
CA SER A 104 -1.96 1.96 -19.05
C SER A 104 -1.12 0.97 -18.27
N PHE A 105 -1.73 0.20 -17.37
CA PHE A 105 -1.05 -0.83 -16.61
C PHE A 105 -1.78 -2.17 -16.60
N ALA A 106 -1.03 -3.22 -16.28
CA ALA A 106 -1.53 -4.52 -15.85
C ALA A 106 -0.68 -5.06 -14.70
N LEU A 107 -1.32 -5.78 -13.78
CA LEU A 107 -0.70 -6.42 -12.63
C LEU A 107 -0.82 -7.94 -12.74
N TYR A 108 0.29 -8.63 -12.47
CA TYR A 108 0.42 -10.08 -12.55
C TYR A 108 0.99 -10.61 -11.24
N ASP A 109 0.63 -11.85 -10.91
CA ASP A 109 1.24 -12.56 -9.79
C ASP A 109 2.76 -12.70 -10.01
N GLY A 110 3.54 -12.39 -8.98
CA GLY A 110 5.00 -12.49 -8.99
C GLY A 110 5.56 -13.89 -8.73
N LYS A 111 4.73 -14.81 -8.22
CA LYS A 111 5.13 -16.18 -7.91
C LYS A 111 5.40 -16.97 -9.18
N ASP A 112 6.33 -17.92 -9.08
CA ASP A 112 6.59 -18.83 -10.17
C ASP A 112 5.35 -19.67 -10.48
N GLY A 113 5.03 -19.79 -11.77
CA GLY A 113 3.80 -20.43 -12.23
C GLY A 113 3.41 -20.07 -13.66
N GLU A 114 2.44 -20.83 -14.18
CA GLU A 114 2.03 -20.77 -15.60
C GLU A 114 0.88 -19.79 -15.87
N ASN A 115 0.34 -19.14 -14.84
CA ASN A 115 -0.73 -18.16 -15.04
C ASN A 115 -0.17 -16.80 -15.48
N PHE A 116 -0.38 -16.44 -16.75
CA PHE A 116 0.01 -15.15 -17.31
C PHE A 116 -1.15 -14.17 -17.48
N HIS A 117 -2.30 -14.42 -16.84
CA HIS A 117 -3.42 -13.50 -16.87
C HIS A 117 -3.24 -12.42 -15.80
N PRO A 118 -3.39 -11.13 -16.17
CA PRO A 118 -3.32 -10.07 -15.18
C PRO A 118 -4.55 -10.13 -14.28
N TYR A 119 -4.37 -10.04 -12.96
CA TYR A 119 -5.48 -9.99 -12.01
C TYR A 119 -6.11 -8.60 -11.91
N LYS A 120 -5.39 -7.56 -12.35
CA LYS A 120 -5.90 -6.19 -12.44
C LYS A 120 -5.33 -5.48 -13.67
N VAL A 121 -6.19 -4.78 -14.41
CA VAL A 121 -5.80 -4.01 -15.60
C VAL A 121 -6.45 -2.63 -15.58
N SER A 122 -5.75 -1.64 -16.12
CA SER A 122 -6.36 -0.34 -16.41
C SER A 122 -7.26 -0.41 -17.64
N VAL A 123 -8.24 0.49 -17.74
CA VAL A 123 -9.24 0.53 -18.82
C VAL A 123 -8.65 0.50 -20.25
N ARG A 124 -7.47 1.11 -20.45
CA ARG A 124 -6.83 1.24 -21.77
C ARG A 124 -5.75 0.19 -22.03
N PHE A 125 -5.64 -0.81 -21.15
CA PHE A 125 -4.62 -1.82 -21.29
C PHE A 125 -4.98 -2.80 -22.42
N HIS A 126 -3.98 -3.14 -23.22
CA HIS A 126 -4.07 -4.17 -24.24
C HIS A 126 -2.96 -5.19 -24.00
N ALA A 127 -3.35 -6.44 -23.77
CA ALA A 127 -2.42 -7.54 -23.62
C ALA A 127 -1.57 -7.71 -24.90
N ARG A 128 -0.29 -8.06 -24.73
CA ARG A 128 0.67 -8.25 -25.82
C ARG A 128 1.48 -9.52 -25.60
N GLU A 129 1.64 -10.32 -26.65
CA GLU A 129 2.32 -11.62 -26.58
C GLU A 129 3.78 -11.54 -26.09
N HIS A 130 4.50 -10.48 -26.44
CA HIS A 130 5.90 -10.30 -26.06
C HIS A 130 6.10 -10.11 -24.54
N GLY A 131 5.05 -9.71 -23.81
CA GLY A 131 5.11 -9.54 -22.35
C GLY A 131 5.26 -10.86 -21.60
N VAL A 132 4.74 -11.97 -22.15
CA VAL A 132 4.72 -13.28 -21.47
C VAL A 132 6.13 -13.78 -21.17
N LYS A 133 7.04 -13.70 -22.15
CA LYS A 133 8.44 -14.13 -21.98
C LYS A 133 9.18 -13.30 -20.91
N ILE A 134 8.90 -12.00 -20.86
CA ILE A 134 9.52 -11.10 -19.87
C ILE A 134 8.98 -11.42 -18.47
N ILE A 135 7.67 -11.61 -18.32
CA ILE A 135 7.05 -11.99 -17.04
C ILE A 135 7.63 -13.32 -16.54
N ALA A 136 7.74 -14.33 -17.40
CA ALA A 136 8.34 -15.62 -17.05
C ALA A 136 9.81 -15.47 -16.60
N GLY A 137 10.58 -14.65 -17.32
CA GLY A 137 11.96 -14.31 -16.95
C GLY A 137 12.08 -13.64 -15.58
N LEU A 138 11.22 -12.67 -15.30
CA LEU A 138 11.18 -11.96 -14.02
C LEU A 138 10.78 -12.86 -12.86
N ARG A 139 9.79 -13.76 -13.04
CA ARG A 139 9.40 -14.75 -12.02
C ARG A 139 10.55 -15.67 -11.65
N LYS A 140 11.22 -16.22 -12.67
CA LYS A 140 12.37 -17.10 -12.48
C LYS A 140 13.53 -16.37 -11.81
N TRP A 141 13.82 -15.14 -12.26
CA TRP A 141 14.83 -14.29 -11.66
C TRP A 141 14.51 -14.04 -10.18
N LEU A 142 13.29 -13.56 -9.88
CA LEU A 142 12.84 -13.28 -8.53
C LEU A 142 12.97 -14.51 -7.61
N ALA A 143 12.51 -15.69 -8.07
CA ALA A 143 12.62 -16.93 -7.31
C ALA A 143 14.07 -17.39 -7.06
N SER A 144 14.99 -17.06 -7.97
CA SER A 144 16.42 -17.39 -7.83
C SER A 144 17.24 -16.37 -7.04
N SER A 145 16.61 -15.27 -6.63
CA SER A 145 17.30 -14.08 -6.15
C SER A 145 16.75 -13.67 -4.78
N GLU A 146 17.61 -13.45 -3.79
CA GLU A 146 17.23 -12.86 -2.49
C GLU A 146 17.04 -11.33 -2.61
N VAL A 147 16.42 -10.87 -3.71
CA VAL A 147 16.39 -9.46 -4.12
C VAL A 147 15.29 -8.66 -3.45
N ILE A 148 14.21 -9.36 -3.11
CA ILE A 148 13.08 -8.80 -2.38
C ILE A 148 13.08 -9.47 -1.02
N ASP A 149 13.44 -8.70 0.01
CA ASP A 149 13.07 -9.04 1.37
C ASP A 149 11.55 -9.13 1.40
N GLU A 150 11.00 -10.32 1.68
CA GLU A 150 9.57 -10.45 1.87
C GLU A 150 9.19 -9.47 2.98
N PRO A 151 8.26 -8.52 2.75
CA PRO A 151 8.01 -7.48 3.74
C PRO A 151 7.58 -8.14 5.05
N ASP A 152 8.33 -7.90 6.11
CA ASP A 152 8.05 -8.48 7.43
C ASP A 152 6.66 -8.03 7.88
N PHE A 153 5.74 -8.99 7.88
CA PHE A 153 4.41 -8.83 8.44
C PHE A 153 4.48 -9.16 9.92
N LEU A 154 4.30 -8.14 10.75
CA LEU A 154 4.29 -8.32 12.20
C LEU A 154 2.94 -8.84 12.65
N LEU A 155 2.97 -9.71 13.65
CA LEU A 155 1.80 -10.02 14.45
C LEU A 155 1.52 -8.84 15.40
N LEU A 156 0.28 -8.69 15.84
CA LEU A 156 -0.11 -7.64 16.79
C LEU A 156 0.74 -7.71 18.07
N ARG A 157 1.08 -8.93 18.54
CA ARG A 157 1.98 -9.16 19.68
C ARG A 157 3.40 -8.61 19.52
N GLU A 158 3.85 -8.40 18.27
CA GLU A 158 5.18 -7.93 17.93
C GLU A 158 5.24 -6.39 17.75
N ILE A 159 4.09 -5.71 17.83
CA ILE A 159 4.02 -4.25 17.76
C ILE A 159 4.58 -3.65 19.05
N THR A 160 5.88 -3.38 19.07
CA THR A 160 6.59 -2.86 20.25
C THR A 160 6.80 -1.35 20.22
N GLN A 161 6.67 -0.70 19.06
CA GLN A 161 6.93 0.74 18.90
C GLN A 161 5.93 1.42 17.94
N VAL A 162 5.80 2.74 18.10
CA VAL A 162 5.04 3.62 17.19
C VAL A 162 5.82 3.80 15.90
N GLY A 163 5.29 3.32 14.77
CA GLY A 163 6.01 3.33 13.50
C GLY A 163 5.18 2.78 12.34
N GLY A 164 5.78 2.76 11.15
CA GLY A 164 5.21 2.09 9.99
C GLY A 164 5.31 0.57 10.16
N VAL A 165 4.19 -0.12 10.18
CA VAL A 165 4.12 -1.58 10.31
C VAL A 165 3.38 -2.20 9.13
N ASN A 166 3.79 -3.41 8.73
CA ASN A 166 3.00 -4.24 7.83
C ASN A 166 2.24 -5.26 8.67
N LEU A 167 0.93 -5.38 8.46
CA LEU A 167 0.06 -6.28 9.24
C LEU A 167 -0.73 -7.20 8.32
N ALA A 168 -0.84 -8.47 8.69
CA ALA A 168 -1.75 -9.42 8.05
C ALA A 168 -2.90 -9.69 9.02
N CYS A 169 -4.06 -9.08 8.77
CA CYS A 169 -5.19 -9.14 9.69
C CYS A 169 -6.48 -9.53 8.97
N LYS A 170 -7.40 -10.13 9.72
CA LYS A 170 -8.79 -10.32 9.34
C LYS A 170 -9.59 -9.05 9.65
N VAL A 171 -10.37 -8.59 8.68
CA VAL A 171 -11.35 -7.52 8.88
C VAL A 171 -12.55 -8.11 9.62
N LEU A 172 -12.73 -7.75 10.89
CA LEU A 172 -13.87 -8.21 11.70
C LEU A 172 -15.12 -7.36 11.47
N HIS A 173 -14.94 -6.04 11.37
CA HIS A 173 -16.07 -5.13 11.22
C HIS A 173 -15.63 -3.77 10.67
N ILE A 174 -16.60 -3.05 10.09
CA ILE A 174 -16.41 -1.69 9.58
C ILE A 174 -17.65 -0.88 9.97
N CYS A 175 -17.47 0.23 10.67
CA CYS A 175 -18.58 1.10 11.04
C CYS A 175 -18.20 2.58 11.05
N LYS A 176 -19.22 3.42 10.98
CA LYS A 176 -19.08 4.85 11.26
C LYS A 176 -19.28 5.08 12.76
N THR A 177 -18.38 5.82 13.37
CA THR A 177 -18.38 6.18 14.78
C THR A 177 -19.48 7.19 15.11
N THR A 178 -19.80 7.37 16.39
CA THR A 178 -20.67 8.46 16.89
C THR A 178 -20.10 9.84 16.56
N SER A 179 -18.77 9.98 16.51
CA SER A 179 -18.06 11.17 16.04
C SER A 179 -18.10 11.39 14.51
N GLY A 180 -18.63 10.43 13.75
CA GLY A 180 -18.73 10.49 12.29
C GLY A 180 -17.47 10.06 11.53
N GLU A 181 -16.43 9.61 12.23
CA GLU A 181 -15.23 8.98 11.67
C GLU A 181 -15.51 7.54 11.22
N TRP A 182 -14.72 6.98 10.31
CA TRP A 182 -14.83 5.55 9.99
C TRP A 182 -13.80 4.74 10.75
N MET A 183 -14.24 3.61 11.28
CA MET A 183 -13.44 2.68 12.06
C MET A 183 -13.52 1.27 11.46
N VAL A 184 -12.35 0.64 11.36
CA VAL A 184 -12.19 -0.76 10.95
C VAL A 184 -11.63 -1.55 12.12
N PHE A 185 -12.23 -2.70 12.41
CA PHE A 185 -11.79 -3.62 13.45
C PHE A 185 -11.00 -4.76 12.80
N LEU A 186 -9.76 -4.92 13.23
CA LEU A 186 -8.77 -5.85 12.68
C LEU A 186 -8.32 -6.85 13.74
N TRP A 187 -8.00 -8.07 13.32
CA TRP A 187 -7.57 -9.14 14.23
C TRP A 187 -6.66 -10.13 13.52
N ASP A 188 -5.60 -10.59 14.17
CA ASP A 188 -4.69 -11.62 13.65
C ASP A 188 -4.60 -12.87 14.53
N GLY A 189 -5.33 -12.91 15.65
CA GLY A 189 -5.29 -14.01 16.62
C GLY A 189 -4.29 -13.83 17.75
N THR A 190 -3.52 -12.74 17.78
CA THR A 190 -2.51 -12.50 18.82
C THR A 190 -2.88 -11.31 19.69
N ASP A 191 -2.39 -11.33 20.94
CA ASP A 191 -2.56 -10.22 21.86
C ASP A 191 -1.45 -9.19 21.66
N ALA A 192 -1.83 -7.95 21.39
CA ALA A 192 -0.88 -6.86 21.30
C ALA A 192 -0.21 -6.66 22.67
N PRO A 193 1.07 -6.26 22.72
CA PRO A 193 1.75 -6.10 24.00
C PRO A 193 1.05 -5.01 24.83
N PRO A 194 1.07 -5.15 26.17
CA PRO A 194 0.47 -4.16 27.05
C PRO A 194 1.11 -2.79 26.78
N ILE A 195 0.27 -1.77 26.68
CA ILE A 195 0.73 -0.41 26.47
C ILE A 195 1.32 0.08 27.79
N SER A 196 2.60 0.42 27.80
CA SER A 196 3.26 1.01 28.97
C SER A 196 2.60 2.33 29.33
N ILE A 197 1.88 2.37 30.45
CA ILE A 197 1.32 3.58 31.04
C ILE A 197 2.47 4.34 31.72
N ASN A 198 3.31 5.01 30.93
CA ASN A 198 4.26 5.99 31.48
C ASN A 198 3.58 7.36 31.48
N LYS A 199 2.88 7.69 32.56
CA LYS A 199 2.48 9.06 32.87
C LYS A 199 3.07 9.45 34.23
N SER A 200 3.58 10.68 34.34
CA SER A 200 3.70 11.31 35.64
C SER A 200 2.29 11.61 36.16
N LEU A 201 2.10 11.62 37.48
CA LEU A 201 0.80 11.96 38.10
C LEU A 201 0.25 13.33 37.64
N GLU A 202 1.12 14.22 37.19
CA GLU A 202 0.78 15.56 36.68
C GLU A 202 0.02 15.50 35.34
N ASP A 203 0.35 14.53 34.47
CA ASP A 203 -0.30 14.33 33.18
C ASP A 203 -1.73 13.77 33.33
N GLU A 204 -2.01 12.99 34.38
CA GLU A 204 -3.36 12.51 34.67
C GLU A 204 -4.28 13.61 35.22
N MET A 205 -3.74 14.55 35.99
CA MET A 205 -4.49 15.71 36.48
C MET A 205 -4.93 16.65 35.34
N HIS A 206 -4.10 16.81 34.31
CA HIS A 206 -4.38 17.71 33.19
C HIS A 206 -5.09 17.01 32.02
N TYR A 207 -4.89 15.69 31.86
CA TYR A 207 -5.46 14.89 30.79
C TYR A 207 -5.98 13.56 31.33
N PRO A 208 -7.10 13.58 32.08
CA PRO A 208 -7.70 12.39 32.65
C PRO A 208 -8.13 11.44 31.54
N LEU A 209 -8.01 10.14 31.80
CA LEU A 209 -8.45 9.14 30.85
C LEU A 209 -9.96 9.22 30.63
N PRO A 210 -10.43 9.18 29.38
CA PRO A 210 -11.86 9.11 29.14
C PRO A 210 -12.40 7.80 29.71
N LEU A 211 -13.28 7.91 30.71
CA LEU A 211 -13.96 6.78 31.37
C LEU A 211 -14.86 5.99 30.40
N ASN A 212 -15.31 6.63 29.33
CA ASN A 212 -16.07 6.01 28.25
C ASN A 212 -15.19 5.89 27.01
N PHE A 213 -14.74 4.66 26.75
CA PHE A 213 -14.13 4.30 25.48
C PHE A 213 -15.19 4.31 24.38
N GLU A 214 -15.36 5.43 23.68
CA GLU A 214 -16.14 5.43 22.44
C GLU A 214 -15.27 5.49 21.17
N PRO A 215 -15.69 4.80 20.09
CA PRO A 215 -16.92 4.00 19.96
C PRO A 215 -16.64 2.53 19.63
N LEU A 216 -17.16 1.63 20.48
CA LEU A 216 -17.46 0.27 20.06
C LEU A 216 -18.58 0.29 19.01
N PRO A 217 -18.71 -0.75 18.16
CA PRO A 217 -19.93 -0.94 17.38
C PRO A 217 -21.15 -0.83 18.28
N SER A 218 -22.12 0.00 17.91
CA SER A 218 -23.33 0.24 18.72
C SER A 218 -24.23 -1.00 18.84
N SER A 219 -24.01 -2.01 18.00
CA SER A 219 -24.79 -3.25 17.98
C SER A 219 -24.13 -4.36 18.80
N ARG A 220 -24.86 -4.85 19.82
CA ARG A 220 -24.49 -6.04 20.60
C ARG A 220 -24.33 -7.28 19.73
N ASP A 221 -25.12 -7.39 18.67
CA ASP A 221 -25.07 -8.53 17.74
C ASP A 221 -23.78 -8.54 16.92
N VAL A 222 -23.16 -7.37 16.68
CA VAL A 222 -21.84 -7.31 16.05
C VAL A 222 -20.76 -7.72 17.04
N LEU A 223 -20.84 -7.22 18.28
CA LEU A 223 -19.85 -7.54 19.32
C LEU A 223 -19.82 -9.03 19.65
N SER A 224 -20.94 -9.74 19.58
CA SER A 224 -21.00 -11.18 19.78
C SER A 224 -20.34 -11.99 18.67
N THR A 225 -20.08 -11.39 17.50
CA THR A 225 -19.31 -12.03 16.41
C THR A 225 -17.80 -11.91 16.57
N PHE A 226 -17.33 -11.09 17.51
CA PHE A 226 -15.90 -10.85 17.67
C PHE A 226 -15.22 -12.06 18.32
N PRO A 227 -13.97 -12.38 17.93
CA PRO A 227 -13.19 -13.42 18.58
C PRO A 227 -13.05 -13.16 20.09
N THR A 228 -13.09 -14.22 20.89
CA THR A 228 -12.95 -14.15 22.36
C THR A 228 -11.50 -14.08 22.84
N ALA A 229 -10.53 -14.27 21.94
CA ALA A 229 -9.10 -14.27 22.22
C ALA A 229 -8.36 -13.46 21.16
N GLY A 230 -7.21 -12.89 21.53
CA GLY A 230 -6.46 -11.98 20.69
C GLY A 230 -6.99 -10.54 20.76
N THR A 231 -6.09 -9.58 20.56
CA THR A 231 -6.42 -8.17 20.62
C THR A 231 -7.13 -7.76 19.33
N ILE A 232 -8.19 -6.95 19.48
CA ILE A 232 -8.89 -6.36 18.35
C ILE A 232 -8.33 -4.95 18.13
N LEU A 233 -7.52 -4.83 17.07
CA LEU A 233 -6.92 -3.57 16.68
C LEU A 233 -7.96 -2.66 16.02
N ARG A 234 -7.99 -1.40 16.43
CA ARG A 234 -8.92 -0.39 15.88
C ARG A 234 -8.15 0.49 14.90
N MET A 235 -8.60 0.53 13.65
CA MET A 235 -8.01 1.37 12.62
C MET A 235 -8.95 2.51 12.28
N ARG A 236 -8.48 3.76 12.44
CA ARG A 236 -9.23 4.96 12.03
C ARG A 236 -8.84 5.36 10.61
N LEU A 237 -9.85 5.53 9.76
CA LEU A 237 -9.66 5.96 8.37
C LEU A 237 -9.76 7.49 8.29
N ASP A 238 -8.82 8.12 7.58
CA ASP A 238 -8.86 9.55 7.28
C ASP A 238 -9.99 9.85 6.27
N VAL A 239 -10.74 10.93 6.50
CA VAL A 239 -11.86 11.41 5.66
C VAL A 239 -11.48 11.51 4.18
N ASN A 240 -10.21 11.81 3.90
CA ASN A 240 -9.71 12.01 2.55
C ASN A 240 -9.59 10.74 1.70
N CYS A 241 -9.70 9.55 2.30
CA CYS A 241 -9.48 8.26 1.64
C CYS A 241 -10.52 7.19 2.01
N ILE A 242 -11.52 7.57 2.80
CA ILE A 242 -12.54 6.69 3.38
C ILE A 242 -13.29 5.92 2.30
N THR A 243 -13.82 6.58 1.27
CA THR A 243 -14.65 5.94 0.23
C THR A 243 -13.90 4.88 -0.54
N ASP A 244 -12.60 5.03 -0.64
CA ASP A 244 -11.74 4.19 -1.44
C ASP A 244 -11.20 2.98 -0.65
N ILE A 245 -10.74 3.21 0.59
CA ILE A 245 -10.27 2.12 1.47
C ILE A 245 -11.43 1.18 1.81
N LEU A 246 -12.63 1.72 2.01
CA LEU A 246 -13.83 0.92 2.28
C LEU A 246 -14.22 -0.01 1.13
N GLN A 247 -13.89 0.33 -0.12
CA GLN A 247 -14.17 -0.56 -1.26
C GLN A 247 -13.23 -1.76 -1.33
N LEU A 248 -12.04 -1.64 -0.74
CA LEU A 248 -11.03 -2.69 -0.71
C LEU A 248 -11.21 -3.65 0.47
N LEU A 249 -11.83 -3.19 1.55
CA LEU A 249 -12.02 -3.98 2.77
C LEU A 249 -13.39 -4.65 2.77
N LYS A 250 -13.40 -5.98 2.94
CA LYS A 250 -14.64 -6.75 3.14
C LYS A 250 -14.62 -7.43 4.49
N ILE A 251 -15.75 -7.36 5.20
CA ILE A 251 -15.93 -8.06 6.47
C ILE A 251 -15.68 -9.57 6.27
N GLY A 252 -14.91 -10.16 7.18
CA GLY A 252 -14.50 -11.56 7.15
C GLY A 252 -13.25 -11.85 6.31
N GLN A 253 -12.75 -10.90 5.52
CA GLN A 253 -11.61 -11.10 4.64
C GLN A 253 -10.28 -10.91 5.38
N TRP A 254 -9.29 -11.74 5.05
CA TRP A 254 -7.89 -11.50 5.40
C TRP A 254 -7.27 -10.48 4.44
N VAL A 255 -6.63 -9.46 4.99
CA VAL A 255 -6.00 -8.38 4.25
C VAL A 255 -4.56 -8.19 4.70
N LYS A 256 -3.68 -7.94 3.72
CA LYS A 256 -2.31 -7.50 3.95
C LYS A 256 -2.29 -5.98 3.90
N LEU A 257 -1.89 -5.39 5.01
CA LEU A 257 -1.84 -3.95 5.22
C LEU A 257 -0.36 -3.53 5.19
N PHE A 258 0.08 -2.82 4.15
CA PHE A 258 1.45 -2.32 3.98
C PHE A 258 1.67 -0.88 4.49
N MET A 259 2.75 -0.65 5.24
CA MET A 259 3.26 0.66 5.67
C MET A 259 2.24 1.55 6.39
N TYR A 260 1.45 0.98 7.32
CA TYR A 260 0.49 1.74 8.10
C TYR A 260 1.11 2.30 9.37
N TYR A 261 0.81 3.57 9.68
CA TYR A 261 1.36 4.22 10.87
C TYR A 261 0.59 3.81 12.12
N ALA A 262 1.10 2.82 12.84
CA ALA A 262 0.56 2.47 14.14
C ALA A 262 0.93 3.57 15.14
N LYS A 263 -0.07 4.19 15.77
CA LYS A 263 0.14 5.20 16.81
C LYS A 263 -0.66 4.81 18.04
N CYS A 264 0.04 4.53 19.13
CA CYS A 264 -0.63 4.46 20.43
C CYS A 264 -1.28 5.83 20.70
N MET A 265 -2.61 5.83 20.78
CA MET A 265 -3.35 7.02 21.18
C MET A 265 -3.15 7.26 22.67
N LYS A 266 -3.33 8.51 23.10
CA LYS A 266 -3.21 8.94 24.52
C LYS A 266 -4.19 8.22 25.46
N ASP A 267 -5.11 7.43 24.90
CA ASP A 267 -6.18 6.69 25.57
C ASP A 267 -5.88 5.18 25.73
N TYR A 268 -4.61 4.76 25.61
CA TYR A 268 -4.15 3.39 25.91
C TYR A 268 -4.85 2.26 25.13
N VAL A 269 -5.26 2.55 23.90
CA VAL A 269 -5.69 1.55 22.92
C VAL A 269 -4.75 1.61 21.73
N TRP A 270 -4.31 0.43 21.25
CA TRP A 270 -3.62 0.34 19.98
C TRP A 270 -4.60 0.76 18.88
N CYS A 271 -4.40 1.98 18.40
CA CYS A 271 -5.10 2.52 17.25
C CYS A 271 -4.10 2.61 16.10
N VAL A 272 -4.44 2.05 14.95
CA VAL A 272 -3.70 2.38 13.73
C VAL A 272 -4.37 3.60 13.13
N HIS A 273 -3.62 4.70 13.06
CA HIS A 273 -4.06 5.88 12.34
C HIS A 273 -3.51 5.80 10.93
N ILE A 274 -4.40 5.75 9.95
CA ILE A 274 -4.00 6.07 8.59
C ILE A 274 -3.82 7.58 8.51
N CYS A 275 -2.66 8.06 8.91
CA CYS A 275 -2.27 9.43 8.64
C CYS A 275 -1.38 9.39 7.40
N PHE A 276 -1.90 9.84 6.28
CA PHE A 276 -1.06 10.21 5.14
C PHE A 276 -0.27 11.45 5.55
N LYS A 277 0.83 11.25 6.29
CA LYS A 277 1.70 12.36 6.68
C LYS A 277 2.20 13.03 5.40
N ASP A 278 1.89 14.32 5.29
CA ASP A 278 2.62 15.23 4.41
C ASP A 278 4.12 15.07 4.71
N PRO A 279 4.97 14.75 3.71
CA PRO A 279 6.40 14.53 3.92
C PRO A 279 7.13 15.68 4.61
N ARG A 280 6.51 16.87 4.71
CA ARG A 280 7.04 18.02 5.46
C ARG A 280 7.11 17.85 6.98
N TYR A 281 6.46 16.83 7.55
CA TYR A 281 6.43 16.59 9.01
C TYR A 281 7.09 15.27 9.45
N ALA A 282 7.85 14.63 8.57
CA ALA A 282 8.84 13.64 8.97
C ALA A 282 10.17 14.40 9.18
N LYS A 283 10.44 14.79 10.42
CA LYS A 283 11.81 15.06 10.86
C LYS A 283 12.47 13.74 11.20
#